data_AF-A0AAU5D1L3-F1
#
_entry.id   AF-A0AAU5D1L3-F1
#
_cell.length_a   1.000
_cell.length_b   1.000
_cell.length_c   1.000
_cell.angle_alpha   90.00
_cell.angle_beta   90.00
_cell.angle_gamma   90.00
#
_symmetry.space_group_name_H-M   'P 1'
#
loop_
_entity.id
_entity.type
_entity.pdbx_description
1 polymer ?
#
loop_
_entity_poly.entity_id
_entity_poly.type
_entity_poly.pdbx_seq_one_letter_code
_entity_poly.pdbx_strand_id
1 'polypeptide(L)' 'MGALHVIELANAPALGDVRACGPDDSIYIRPDATTRKDWPKYWDAAGVALARGAFVHIMNREGML' A
#
# COMPACT_ATOMS: atom_id res chain seq x y z
N MET A 1 -6.63 14.23 9.50
CA MET A 1 -6.55 14.02 8.04
C MET A 1 -5.52 12.92 7.87
N GLY A 2 -5.94 11.70 7.55
CA GLY A 2 -5.02 10.55 7.49
C GLY A 2 -4.06 10.62 6.30
N ALA A 3 -2.96 9.89 6.40
CA ALA A 3 -1.96 9.78 5.37
C ALA A 3 -2.47 8.92 4.20
N LEU A 4 -2.08 9.31 2.98
CA LEU A 4 -2.33 8.55 1.77
C LEU A 4 -1.01 8.05 1.20
N HIS A 5 -0.87 6.73 1.11
CA HIS A 5 0.29 6.09 0.51
C HIS A 5 -0.11 5.32 -0.74
N VAL A 6 0.67 5.48 -1.81
CA VAL A 6 0.49 4.73 -3.06
C VAL A 6 1.71 3.86 -3.29
N ILE A 7 1.48 2.57 -3.54
CA ILE A 7 2.50 1.59 -3.87
C ILE A 7 2.25 1.17 -5.33
N GLU A 8 3.22 1.43 -6.19
CA GLU A 8 3.22 1.10 -7.62
C GLU A 8 4.62 0.67 -8.06
N LEU A 9 4.81 0.23 -9.30
CA LEU A 9 6.13 -0.22 -9.76
C LEU A 9 7.15 0.92 -9.74
N ALA A 10 6.76 2.07 -10.27
CA ALA A 10 7.65 3.22 -10.43
C ALA A 10 8.03 3.90 -9.12
N ASN A 11 7.15 3.83 -8.11
CA ASN A 11 7.31 4.55 -6.86
C ASN A 11 6.64 3.81 -5.70
N ALA A 12 7.26 3.88 -4.52
CA ALA A 12 6.64 3.42 -3.30
C ALA A 12 7.23 4.17 -2.10
N PRO A 13 6.42 4.43 -1.06
CA PRO A 13 6.88 5.04 0.19
C PRO A 13 7.90 4.16 0.92
N ALA A 14 8.56 4.71 1.93
CA ALA A 14 9.43 3.93 2.79
C ALA A 14 8.59 2.87 3.54
N LEU A 15 9.15 1.68 3.69
CA LEU A 15 8.47 0.58 4.37
C LEU A 15 8.12 0.89 5.84
N GLY A 16 8.87 1.80 6.48
CA GLY A 16 8.58 2.28 7.84
C GLY A 16 7.29 3.09 7.90
N ASP A 17 7.07 3.96 6.92
CA ASP A 17 5.87 4.80 6.83
C ASP A 17 4.63 3.94 6.60
N VAL A 18 4.73 2.95 5.71
CA VAL A 18 3.63 1.99 5.46
C VAL A 18 3.25 1.25 6.75
N ARG A 19 4.24 0.77 7.53
CA ARG A 19 3.98 0.08 8.81
C ARG A 19 3.40 1.00 9.89
N ALA A 20 3.72 2.29 9.83
CA ALA A 20 3.28 3.25 10.84
C ALA A 20 1.78 3.59 10.69
N CYS A 21 1.22 3.40 9.49
CA CYS A 21 -0.20 3.66 9.21
C CYS A 21 -1.13 2.99 10.23
N GLY A 22 -2.20 3.70 10.55
CA GLY A 22 -3.22 3.28 11.51
C GLY A 22 -4.61 3.76 11.10
N PRO A 23 -5.52 3.93 12.06
CA PRO A 23 -6.87 4.39 11.78
C PRO A 23 -6.86 5.70 10.98
N ASP A 24 -7.81 5.84 10.06
CA ASP A 24 -7.96 6.97 9.12
C ASP A 24 -6.89 7.08 8.01
N ASP A 25 -5.82 6.28 8.03
CA ASP A 25 -4.83 6.23 6.95
C ASP A 25 -5.26 5.26 5.83
N SER A 26 -4.82 5.56 4.60
CA SER A 26 -5.12 4.74 3.41
C SER A 26 -3.87 4.37 2.64
N ILE A 27 -3.78 3.09 2.27
CA ILE A 27 -2.74 2.54 1.40
C ILE A 27 -3.39 2.02 0.12
N TYR A 28 -2.96 2.53 -1.02
CA TYR A 28 -3.40 2.07 -2.35
C TYR A 28 -2.30 1.27 -3.02
N ILE A 29 -2.58 0.01 -3.29
CA ILE A 29 -1.70 -0.90 -4.02
C ILE A 29 -2.19 -0.96 -5.47
N ARG A 30 -1.39 -0.43 -6.39
CA ARG A 30 -1.63 -0.49 -7.84
C ARG A 30 -1.37 -1.90 -8.39
N PRO A 31 -2.00 -2.30 -9.50
CA PRO A 31 -1.86 -3.67 -10.03
C PRO A 31 -0.40 -4.04 -10.34
N ASP A 32 0.38 -3.09 -10.84
CA ASP A 32 1.78 -3.23 -11.21
C ASP A 32 2.73 -3.35 -10.00
N ALA A 33 2.30 -2.98 -8.79
CA ALA A 33 3.09 -3.09 -7.56
C ALA A 33 3.57 -4.52 -7.28
N THR A 34 2.79 -5.51 -7.72
CA THR A 34 3.11 -6.94 -7.58
C THR A 34 4.34 -7.37 -8.38
N THR A 35 4.75 -6.57 -9.37
CA THR A 35 5.94 -6.83 -10.20
C THR A 35 7.24 -6.32 -9.57
N ARG A 36 7.16 -5.56 -8.47
CA ARG A 36 8.34 -5.07 -7.77
C ARG A 36 9.15 -6.23 -7.17
N LYS A 37 10.47 -6.15 -7.27
CA LYS A 37 11.38 -7.15 -6.66
C LYS A 37 11.23 -7.25 -5.13
N ASP A 38 10.89 -6.13 -4.48
CA ASP A 38 10.69 -6.03 -3.04
C ASP A 38 9.21 -6.15 -2.63
N TRP A 39 8.31 -6.54 -3.56
CA TRP A 39 6.88 -6.66 -3.32
C TRP A 39 6.51 -7.43 -2.04
N PRO A 40 7.12 -8.59 -1.71
CA PRO A 40 6.78 -9.31 -0.47
C PRO A 40 6.96 -8.47 0.80
N LYS A 41 7.90 -7.51 0.81
CA LYS A 41 8.13 -6.61 1.95
C LYS A 41 7.04 -5.56 2.07
N TYR A 42 6.54 -5.07 0.94
CA TYR A 42 5.42 -4.13 0.90
C TYR A 42 4.11 -4.79 1.30
N TRP A 43 3.90 -6.04 0.88
CA TRP A 43 2.75 -6.83 1.30
C TRP A 43 2.73 -7.08 2.82
N ASP A 44 3.88 -7.44 3.39
CA ASP A 44 4.06 -7.54 4.85
C ASP A 44 3.74 -6.22 5.56
N ALA A 45 4.32 -5.12 5.08
CA ALA A 45 4.11 -3.80 5.68
C ALA A 45 2.63 -3.36 5.62
N ALA A 46 1.96 -3.59 4.49
CA ALA A 46 0.53 -3.32 4.33
C ALA A 46 -0.34 -4.21 5.25
N GLY A 47 0.06 -5.46 5.47
CA GLY A 47 -0.58 -6.36 6.43
C GLY A 47 -0.51 -5.83 7.87
N VAL A 48 0.66 -5.31 8.27
CA VAL A 48 0.84 -4.65 9.58
C VAL A 48 -0.05 -3.41 9.70
N ALA A 49 -0.09 -2.57 8.67
CA ALA A 49 -0.93 -1.37 8.64
C ALA A 49 -2.43 -1.71 8.75
N LEU A 50 -2.88 -2.72 8.00
CA LEU A 50 -4.25 -3.23 8.04
C LEU A 50 -4.61 -3.69 9.45
N ALA A 51 -3.73 -4.47 10.10
CA ALA A 51 -3.93 -4.92 11.47
C ALA A 51 -4.00 -3.77 12.49
N ARG A 52 -3.39 -2.62 12.19
CA ARG A 52 -3.46 -1.39 13.00
C ARG A 52 -4.71 -0.54 12.73
N GLY A 53 -5.52 -0.92 11.73
CA GLY A 53 -6.76 -0.22 11.38
C GLY A 53 -6.67 0.69 10.17
N ALA A 54 -5.57 0.66 9.40
CA ALA A 54 -5.48 1.38 8.14
C ALA A 54 -6.36 0.74 7.06
N PHE A 55 -6.84 1.55 6.12
CA PHE A 55 -7.55 1.07 4.93
C PHE A 55 -6.54 0.64 3.87
N VAL A 56 -6.63 -0.61 3.41
CA VAL A 56 -5.76 -1.13 2.35
C VAL A 56 -6.61 -1.45 1.12
N HIS A 57 -6.37 -0.72 0.03
CA HIS A 57 -7.08 -0.86 -1.24
C HIS A 57 -6.19 -1.58 -2.25
N ILE A 58 -6.56 -2.80 -2.62
CA ILE A 58 -5.84 -3.61 -3.62
C ILE A 58 -6.55 -3.48 -4.95
N MET A 59 -5.86 -2.96 -5.97
CA MET A 59 -6.40 -2.83 -7.32
C MET A 59 -5.89 -3.96 -8.20
N ASN A 60 -6.80 -4.82 -8.65
CA ASN A 60 -6.47 -5.95 -9.53
C ASN A 60 -6.55 -5.59 -11.03
N ARG A 61 -7.08 -4.41 -11.35
CA ARG A 61 -7.16 -3.85 -12.70
C ARG A 61 -7.29 -2.34 -12.58
N GLU A 62 -6.65 -1.58 -13.46
CA GLU A 62 -7.07 -0.21 -13.70
C GLU A 62 -8.40 -0.27 -14.46
N GLY A 63 -9.44 0.35 -13.92
CA GLY A 63 -10.68 0.49 -14.65
C GLY A 63 -10.41 1.30 -15.91
N MET A 64 -10.54 0.67 -17.09
CA MET A 64 -10.65 1.41 -18.35
C MET A 64 -11.89 2.29 -18.25
N LEU A 65 -11.68 3.61 -18.26
CA LEU A 65 -12.70 4.60 -18.61
C LEU A 65 -12.70 4.77 -20.14
#